data_AF-E3N313-F1
#
_entry.id   AF-E3N313-F1
#
_cell.length_a   1.000
_cell.length_b   1.000
_cell.length_c   1.000
_cell.angle_alpha   90.00
_cell.angle_beta   90.00
_cell.angle_gamma   90.00
#
_symmetry.space_group_name_H-M   'P 1'
#
loop_
_entity.id
_entity.type
_entity.pdbx_description
1 polymer ?
#
loop_
_entity_poly.entity_id
_entity_poly.type
_entity_poly.pdbx_seq_one_letter_code
_entity_poly.pdbx_strand_id
1 'polypeptide(L)'
;MSAPPTETPEKEQLKTYCKTTATYINKLDLTETMSREQMLGEGMTTQVSPYSYRVGSLALAMDHAAFCTNRRCCRGFCFSLKGILKHYADCYHLGCLECHRFNPVVFEHVLFCEDNRNCRIPGCLSIARATGRIMETASELLQVFVGFEGEKLGHG
;
A
#
# COMPACT_ATOMS: atom_id res chain seq x y z
N MET A 1 45.04 -12.55 14.44
CA MET A 1 44.14 -12.74 13.28
C MET A 1 42.99 -11.78 13.47
N SER A 2 43.03 -10.65 12.77
CA SER A 2 42.01 -9.60 12.88
C SER A 2 40.76 -10.03 12.12
N ALA A 3 39.61 -10.01 12.79
CA ALA A 3 38.31 -10.24 12.16
C ALA A 3 38.04 -9.15 11.10
N PRO A 4 37.36 -9.46 9.99
CA PRO A 4 36.99 -8.47 9.00
C PRO A 4 35.97 -7.48 9.59
N PRO A 5 35.97 -6.21 9.15
CA PRO A 5 34.97 -5.26 9.58
C PRO A 5 33.60 -5.71 9.03
N THR A 6 32.66 -5.93 9.95
CA THR A 6 31.26 -6.16 9.62
C THR A 6 30.72 -4.88 8.99
N GLU A 7 30.57 -4.86 7.67
CA GLU A 7 29.84 -3.81 6.97
C GLU A 7 28.43 -3.76 7.54
N THR A 8 28.14 -2.76 8.36
CA THR A 8 26.77 -2.40 8.72
C THR A 8 26.05 -2.03 7.43
N PRO A 9 24.89 -2.62 7.10
CA PRO A 9 24.15 -2.20 5.93
C PRO A 9 23.85 -0.72 6.08
N GLU A 10 24.28 0.08 5.11
CA GLU A 10 23.95 1.51 5.03
C GLU A 10 22.45 1.63 5.24
N LYS A 11 22.03 2.23 6.37
CA LYS A 11 20.62 2.58 6.58
C LYS A 11 20.23 3.46 5.40
N GLU A 12 19.46 2.92 4.45
CA GLU A 12 18.95 3.67 3.32
C GLU A 12 18.28 4.93 3.85
N GLN A 13 18.93 6.08 3.65
CA GLN A 13 18.39 7.35 4.09
C GLN A 13 17.17 7.65 3.22
N LEU A 14 15.99 7.65 3.85
CA LEU A 14 14.75 8.04 3.19
C LEU A 14 14.86 9.47 2.65
N LYS A 15 14.38 9.68 1.43
CA LYS A 15 14.44 10.97 0.74
C LYS A 15 13.04 11.45 0.38
N THR A 16 12.84 12.76 0.44
CA THR A 16 11.64 13.40 -0.09
C THR A 16 11.77 13.56 -1.60
N TYR A 17 10.80 13.03 -2.33
CA TYR A 17 10.75 13.11 -3.80
C TYR A 17 9.66 14.05 -4.30
N CYS A 18 8.64 14.34 -3.48
CA CYS A 18 7.57 15.27 -3.84
C CYS A 18 7.26 16.26 -2.71
N LYS A 19 7.66 17.53 -2.89
CA LYS A 19 7.43 18.60 -1.89
C LYS A 19 5.94 18.84 -1.61
N THR A 20 5.10 18.70 -2.63
CA THR A 20 3.64 18.85 -2.49
C THR A 20 3.06 17.73 -1.64
N THR A 21 3.44 16.48 -1.91
CA THR A 21 3.02 15.32 -1.10
C THR A 21 3.55 15.43 0.33
N ALA A 22 4.81 15.84 0.51
CA ALA A 22 5.38 16.07 1.84
C ALA A 22 4.57 17.10 2.64
N THR A 23 4.11 18.17 1.98
CA THR A 23 3.23 19.18 2.60
C THR A 23 1.89 18.57 3.03
N TYR A 24 1.30 17.69 2.22
CA TYR A 24 0.07 16.99 2.57
C TYR A 24 0.28 16.01 3.73
N ILE A 25 1.35 15.22 3.72
CA ILE A 25 1.70 14.28 4.79
C ILE A 25 1.93 15.02 6.11
N ASN A 26 2.64 16.16 6.10
CA ASN A 26 2.85 16.96 7.29
C ASN A 26 1.55 17.51 7.89
N LYS A 27 0.52 17.80 7.06
CA LYS A 27 -0.82 18.19 7.57
C LYS A 27 -1.55 17.06 8.27
N LEU A 28 -1.19 15.80 8.01
CA LEU A 28 -1.75 14.61 8.65
C LEU A 28 -0.99 14.21 9.92
N ASP A 29 0.12 14.88 10.23
CA ASP A 29 0.99 14.59 11.38
C ASP A 29 1.40 13.10 11.45
N LEU A 30 1.68 12.50 10.29
CA LEU A 30 2.15 11.13 10.17
C LEU A 30 3.67 11.10 10.32
N THR A 31 4.22 10.94 11.52
CA THR A 31 5.68 11.02 11.74
C THR A 31 6.42 9.68 11.64
N GLU A 32 5.74 8.59 11.96
CA GLU A 32 6.31 7.24 11.88
C GLU A 32 6.48 6.80 10.42
N THR A 33 7.48 5.96 10.19
CA THR A 33 7.81 5.38 8.89
C THR A 33 7.77 3.88 8.99
N MET A 34 7.21 3.24 7.98
CA MET A 34 7.19 1.79 7.85
C MET A 34 7.62 1.43 6.42
N SER A 35 8.61 0.56 6.28
CA SER A 35 9.03 0.05 4.97
C SER A 35 8.04 -1.00 4.46
N ARG A 36 8.10 -1.29 3.15
CA ARG A 36 7.25 -2.36 2.59
C ARG A 36 7.62 -3.71 3.20
N GLU A 37 8.89 -3.97 3.45
CA GLU A 37 9.39 -5.20 4.07
C GLU A 37 8.87 -5.34 5.50
N GLN A 38 8.80 -4.25 6.26
CA GLN A 38 8.21 -4.24 7.61
C GLN A 38 6.71 -4.60 7.57
N MET A 39 5.96 -4.07 6.60
CA MET A 39 4.54 -4.43 6.42
C MET A 39 4.33 -5.93 6.16
N LEU A 40 5.32 -6.61 5.54
CA LEU A 40 5.25 -8.04 5.27
C LEU A 40 5.76 -8.88 6.45
N GLY A 41 6.81 -8.41 7.12
CA GLY A 41 7.51 -9.16 8.16
C GLY A 41 6.91 -9.04 9.56
N GLU A 42 6.20 -7.96 9.89
CA GLU A 42 5.62 -7.80 11.23
C GLU A 42 4.48 -8.78 11.51
N GLY A 43 3.93 -9.44 10.48
CA GLY A 43 2.71 -10.22 10.62
C GLY A 43 1.54 -9.34 11.12
N MET A 44 0.34 -9.89 11.17
CA MET A 44 -0.80 -9.16 11.77
C MET A 44 -0.68 -9.15 13.28
N THR A 45 0.22 -8.33 13.85
CA THR A 45 0.25 -8.14 15.31
C THR A 45 -0.93 -7.26 15.70
N THR A 46 -1.88 -7.83 16.44
CA THR A 46 -3.11 -7.17 16.93
C THR A 46 -2.85 -6.18 18.08
N GLN A 47 -1.62 -5.70 18.26
CA GLN A 47 -1.30 -4.77 19.34
C GLN A 47 -1.66 -3.33 18.94
N VAL A 48 -2.84 -2.90 19.38
CA VAL A 48 -3.40 -1.58 19.11
C VAL A 48 -2.67 -0.52 19.94
N SER A 49 -1.81 0.28 19.31
CA SER A 49 -1.15 1.43 19.94
C SER A 49 -2.01 2.70 19.84
N PRO A 50 -1.80 3.76 20.66
CA PRO A 50 -2.47 5.05 20.47
C PRO A 50 -2.29 5.64 19.05
N TYR A 51 -1.16 5.34 18.40
CA TYR A 51 -0.91 5.71 17.00
C TYR A 51 -1.86 4.99 16.03
N SER A 52 -2.17 3.71 16.29
CA SER A 52 -3.11 2.93 15.47
C SER A 52 -4.52 3.55 15.42
N TYR A 53 -5.04 4.14 16.51
CA TYR A 53 -6.34 4.83 16.49
C TYR A 53 -6.37 6.03 15.54
N ARG A 54 -5.29 6.82 15.51
CA ARG A 54 -5.16 7.96 14.58
C ARG A 54 -5.06 7.45 13.15
N VAL A 55 -4.20 6.46 12.91
CA VAL A 55 -4.02 5.83 11.61
C VAL A 55 -5.33 5.22 11.10
N GLY A 56 -6.11 4.56 11.96
CA GLY A 56 -7.44 4.05 11.63
C GLY A 56 -8.43 5.13 11.21
N SER A 57 -8.45 6.27 11.91
CA SER A 57 -9.29 7.41 11.48
C SER A 57 -8.89 7.97 10.11
N LEU A 58 -7.59 7.96 9.79
CA LEU A 58 -7.07 8.36 8.49
C LEU A 58 -7.34 7.32 7.41
N ALA A 59 -7.34 6.03 7.73
CA ALA A 59 -7.72 4.95 6.82
C ALA A 59 -9.18 5.12 6.35
N LEU A 60 -10.11 5.42 7.27
CA LEU A 60 -11.50 5.72 6.92
C LEU A 60 -11.64 6.98 6.04
N ALA A 61 -10.85 8.02 6.32
CA ALA A 61 -10.82 9.23 5.50
C ALA A 61 -10.22 8.96 4.11
N MET A 62 -9.23 8.07 4.03
CA MET A 62 -8.58 7.62 2.81
C MET A 62 -9.55 6.83 1.93
N ASP A 63 -10.36 5.94 2.52
CA ASP A 63 -11.42 5.22 1.81
C ASP A 63 -12.36 6.21 1.13
N HIS A 64 -12.85 7.20 1.88
CA HIS A 64 -13.66 8.26 1.28
C HIS A 64 -12.93 8.97 0.13
N ALA A 65 -11.66 9.36 0.32
CA ALA A 65 -10.89 10.09 -0.68
C ALA A 65 -10.72 9.32 -1.99
N ALA A 66 -10.58 7.99 -1.92
CA ALA A 66 -10.38 7.11 -3.08
C ALA A 66 -11.63 6.97 -3.97
N PHE A 67 -12.84 7.09 -3.39
CA PHE A 67 -14.10 7.05 -4.16
C PHE A 67 -14.67 8.44 -4.46
N CYS A 68 -14.24 9.46 -3.72
CA CYS A 68 -14.79 10.81 -3.85
C CYS A 68 -14.38 11.46 -5.17
N THR A 69 -15.35 11.81 -6.01
CA THR A 69 -15.11 12.55 -7.27
C THR A 69 -15.16 14.07 -7.10
N ASN A 70 -15.68 14.57 -5.97
CA ASN A 70 -15.81 15.99 -5.71
C ASN A 70 -14.43 16.65 -5.48
N ARG A 71 -14.02 17.54 -6.39
CA ARG A 71 -12.74 18.27 -6.33
C ARG A 71 -12.63 19.26 -5.17
N ARG A 72 -13.77 19.72 -4.64
CA ARG A 72 -13.87 20.68 -3.53
C ARG A 72 -14.49 20.05 -2.28
N CYS A 73 -14.30 18.75 -2.09
CA CYS A 73 -14.82 18.06 -0.92
C CYS A 73 -14.26 18.69 0.37
N CYS A 74 -15.15 19.09 1.27
CA CYS A 74 -14.80 19.68 2.57
C CYS A 74 -14.59 18.63 3.68
N ARG A 75 -14.80 17.34 3.39
CA ARG A 75 -14.58 16.26 4.37
C ARG A 75 -13.09 16.20 4.74
N GLY A 76 -12.83 15.97 6.02
CA GLY A 76 -11.49 16.04 6.62
C GLY A 76 -10.41 15.43 5.75
N PHE A 77 -9.43 16.25 5.38
CA PHE A 77 -8.24 15.88 4.60
C PHE A 77 -8.48 15.27 3.21
N CYS A 78 -9.71 15.19 2.71
CA CYS A 78 -10.04 14.52 1.44
C CYS A 78 -9.19 15.03 0.26
N PHE A 79 -9.02 16.36 0.15
CA PHE A 79 -8.16 16.97 -0.87
C PHE A 79 -6.68 16.53 -0.75
N SER A 80 -6.13 16.58 0.47
CA SER A 80 -4.75 16.16 0.74
C SER A 80 -4.56 14.66 0.46
N LEU A 81 -5.49 13.83 0.91
CA LEU A 81 -5.46 12.38 0.73
C LEU A 81 -5.55 11.99 -0.74
N LYS A 82 -6.35 12.66 -1.57
CA LYS A 82 -6.34 12.45 -3.03
C LYS A 82 -4.96 12.69 -3.65
N GLY A 83 -4.29 13.77 -3.23
CA GLY A 83 -2.94 14.09 -3.68
C GLY A 83 -1.92 13.04 -3.24
N ILE A 84 -2.02 12.58 -1.99
CA ILE A 84 -1.15 11.53 -1.45
C ILE A 84 -1.39 10.20 -2.16
N LEU A 85 -2.65 9.78 -2.31
CA LEU A 85 -3.03 8.54 -3.01
C LEU A 85 -2.52 8.53 -4.45
N LYS A 86 -2.64 9.66 -5.16
CA LYS A 86 -2.07 9.80 -6.51
C LYS A 86 -0.56 9.60 -6.49
N HIS A 87 0.15 10.28 -5.59
CA HIS A 87 1.60 10.09 -5.46
C HIS A 87 1.95 8.64 -5.11
N TYR A 88 1.23 8.02 -4.18
CA TYR A 88 1.47 6.65 -3.73
C TYR A 88 1.27 5.62 -4.85
N ALA A 89 0.29 5.84 -5.74
CA ALA A 89 0.08 5.02 -6.92
C ALA A 89 1.19 5.17 -7.97
N ASP A 90 1.67 6.40 -8.17
CA ASP A 90 2.60 6.73 -9.25
C ASP A 90 4.08 6.66 -8.83
N CYS A 91 4.38 6.59 -7.53
CA CYS A 91 5.75 6.63 -7.01
C CYS A 91 6.43 5.26 -7.09
N TYR A 92 7.56 5.20 -7.80
CA TYR A 92 8.41 4.01 -7.95
C TYR A 92 9.66 4.03 -7.04
N HIS A 93 9.87 5.09 -6.24
CA HIS A 93 11.05 5.23 -5.39
C HIS A 93 10.89 4.42 -4.09
N LEU A 94 11.70 3.36 -3.94
CA LEU A 94 11.66 2.49 -2.76
C LEU A 94 12.00 3.24 -1.45
N GLY A 95 12.93 4.20 -1.51
CA GLY A 95 13.32 5.05 -0.37
C GLY A 95 12.51 6.34 -0.23
N CYS A 96 11.27 6.41 -0.75
CA CYS A 96 10.44 7.61 -0.66
C CYS A 96 9.91 7.83 0.76
N LEU A 97 10.37 8.91 1.41
CA LEU A 97 9.95 9.26 2.77
C LEU A 97 8.43 9.45 2.86
N GLU A 98 7.80 10.08 1.87
CA GLU A 98 6.35 10.30 1.86
C GLU A 98 5.57 8.99 1.81
N CYS A 99 6.03 8.03 1.01
CA CYS A 99 5.39 6.71 0.90
C CYS A 99 5.60 5.90 2.19
N HIS A 100 6.81 5.93 2.77
CA HIS A 100 7.10 5.25 4.04
C HIS A 100 6.28 5.80 5.20
N ARG A 101 6.03 7.11 5.24
CA ARG A 101 5.14 7.73 6.25
C ARG A 101 3.66 7.42 6.03
N PHE A 102 3.27 7.09 4.81
CA PHE A 102 1.89 6.75 4.46
C PHE A 102 1.59 5.25 4.55
N ASN A 103 2.61 4.40 4.46
CA ASN A 103 2.51 2.95 4.57
C ASN A 103 1.68 2.46 5.76
N PRO A 104 1.83 2.99 6.99
CA PRO A 104 1.00 2.59 8.13
C PRO A 104 -0.51 2.76 7.88
N VAL A 105 -0.92 3.84 7.20
CA VAL A 105 -2.32 4.12 6.87
C VAL A 105 -2.88 3.11 5.87
N VAL A 106 -2.07 2.75 4.87
CA VAL A 106 -2.45 1.74 3.88
C VAL A 106 -2.49 0.35 4.52
N PHE A 107 -1.52 0.03 5.40
CA PHE A 107 -1.47 -1.23 6.12
C PHE A 107 -2.72 -1.44 6.98
N GLU A 108 -3.06 -0.44 7.79
CA GLU A 108 -4.25 -0.44 8.64
C GLU A 108 -5.51 -0.68 7.79
N HIS A 109 -5.65 0.03 6.66
CA HIS A 109 -6.74 -0.22 5.72
C HIS A 109 -6.76 -1.69 5.25
N VAL A 110 -5.62 -2.28 4.87
CA VAL A 110 -5.57 -3.68 4.43
C VAL A 110 -6.06 -4.63 5.51
N LEU A 111 -5.77 -4.36 6.80
CA LEU A 111 -6.25 -5.18 7.92
C LEU A 111 -7.77 -5.23 8.04
N PHE A 112 -8.48 -4.17 7.64
CA PHE A 112 -9.94 -4.08 7.74
C PHE A 112 -10.67 -4.15 6.40
N CYS A 113 -9.95 -4.16 5.27
CA CYS A 113 -10.56 -4.21 3.95
C CYS A 113 -11.13 -5.61 3.65
N GLU A 114 -12.44 -5.69 3.38
CA GLU A 114 -13.12 -6.95 3.06
C GLU A 114 -13.05 -7.29 1.57
N ASP A 115 -12.89 -6.29 0.70
CA ASP A 115 -12.82 -6.45 -0.76
C ASP A 115 -11.47 -6.00 -1.32
N ASN A 116 -10.40 -6.67 -0.88
CA ASN A 116 -9.04 -6.36 -1.33
C ASN A 116 -8.85 -6.51 -2.86
N ARG A 117 -9.71 -7.30 -3.55
CA ARG A 117 -9.60 -7.57 -4.99
C ARG A 117 -10.09 -6.38 -5.84
N ASN A 118 -11.15 -5.69 -5.41
CA ASN A 118 -11.69 -4.52 -6.13
C ASN A 118 -11.41 -3.19 -5.42
N CYS A 119 -10.59 -3.21 -4.37
CA CYS A 119 -10.28 -2.00 -3.61
C CYS A 119 -9.55 -0.95 -4.48
N ARG A 120 -9.98 0.30 -4.38
CA ARG A 120 -9.38 1.44 -5.09
C ARG A 120 -8.14 2.03 -4.39
N ILE A 121 -7.81 1.55 -3.19
CA ILE A 121 -6.61 1.98 -2.48
C ILE A 121 -5.39 1.39 -3.17
N PRO A 122 -4.48 2.23 -3.73
CA PRO A 122 -3.28 1.74 -4.38
C PRO A 122 -2.43 0.96 -3.38
N GLY A 123 -1.92 -0.20 -3.79
CA GLY A 123 -1.13 -1.09 -2.96
C GLY A 123 -1.95 -2.08 -2.10
N CYS A 124 -3.25 -1.87 -1.88
CA CYS A 124 -4.07 -2.74 -1.03
C CYS A 124 -4.03 -4.21 -1.47
N LEU A 125 -4.30 -4.48 -2.76
CA LEU A 125 -4.22 -5.84 -3.31
C LEU A 125 -2.82 -6.45 -3.17
N SER A 126 -1.77 -5.68 -3.50
CA SER A 126 -0.39 -6.16 -3.44
C SER A 126 0.04 -6.53 -2.02
N ILE A 127 -0.32 -5.70 -1.04
CA ILE A 127 -0.04 -5.95 0.38
C ILE A 127 -0.88 -7.11 0.89
N ALA A 128 -2.15 -7.21 0.51
CA ALA A 128 -3.03 -8.32 0.91
C ALA A 128 -2.54 -9.68 0.38
N ARG A 129 -2.01 -9.72 -0.85
CA ARG A 129 -1.36 -10.92 -1.40
C ARG A 129 -0.08 -11.26 -0.64
N ALA A 130 0.77 -10.27 -0.41
CA ALA A 130 2.06 -10.48 0.22
C ALA A 130 1.96 -10.82 1.72
N THR A 131 0.89 -10.40 2.39
CA THR A 131 0.57 -10.79 3.78
C THR A 131 -0.25 -12.10 3.88
N GLY A 132 -0.57 -12.74 2.75
CA GLY A 132 -1.31 -14.01 2.70
C GLY A 132 -2.82 -13.89 2.99
N ARG A 133 -3.37 -12.66 3.06
CA ARG A 133 -4.82 -12.41 3.25
C ARG A 133 -5.64 -12.85 2.04
N ILE A 134 -5.09 -12.69 0.84
CA ILE A 134 -5.62 -13.32 -0.38
C ILE A 134 -4.70 -14.47 -0.74
N MET A 135 -5.16 -15.69 -0.52
CA MET A 135 -4.55 -16.86 -1.15
C MET A 135 -5.06 -16.93 -2.59
N GLU A 136 -4.15 -16.93 -3.56
CA GLU A 136 -4.51 -17.34 -4.92
C GLU A 136 -4.85 -18.83 -4.85
N THR A 137 -6.12 -19.18 -5.01
CA THR A 137 -6.48 -20.58 -5.23
C THR A 137 -5.91 -20.96 -6.59
N ALA A 138 -5.12 -22.04 -6.63
CA ALA A 138 -4.54 -22.59 -7.87
C ALA A 138 -5.60 -22.86 -8.98
N SER A 139 -6.89 -22.80 -8.64
CA SER A 139 -8.01 -22.89 -9.58
C SER A 139 -8.12 -21.72 -10.56
N GLU A 140 -7.57 -20.53 -10.27
CA GLU A 140 -7.65 -19.37 -11.19
C GLU A 140 -6.59 -19.43 -12.32
N LEU A 141 -5.48 -20.16 -12.12
CA LEU A 141 -4.45 -20.36 -13.16
C LEU A 141 -4.85 -21.42 -14.21
N LEU A 142 -5.70 -22.37 -13.84
CA LEU A 142 -6.15 -23.43 -14.74
C LEU A 142 -7.18 -22.95 -15.79
N GLN A 143 -7.90 -21.86 -15.54
CA GLN A 143 -8.85 -21.33 -16.54
C GLN A 143 -8.16 -20.57 -17.69
N VAL A 144 -6.92 -20.11 -17.51
CA VAL A 144 -6.15 -19.45 -18.59
C VAL A 144 -5.47 -20.48 -19.50
N PHE A 145 -5.10 -21.66 -18.98
CA PHE A 145 -4.43 -22.70 -19.77
C PHE A 145 -5.37 -23.61 -20.57
N VAL A 146 -6.66 -23.71 -20.23
CA VAL A 146 -7.62 -24.56 -20.97
C VAL A 146 -8.28 -23.82 -22.16
N GLY A 147 -7.98 -22.52 -22.36
CA GLY A 147 -8.59 -21.71 -23.41
C GLY A 147 -7.82 -21.58 -24.73
N PHE A 148 -6.67 -22.24 -24.91
CA PHE A 148 -5.77 -21.97 -26.05
C PHE A 148 -5.29 -23.19 -26.86
N GLU A 149 -5.90 -24.36 -26.72
CA GLU A 149 -5.66 -25.48 -27.65
C GLU A 149 -6.98 -25.95 -28.28
N GLY A 150 -7.17 -25.67 -29.57
CA GLY A 150 -8.26 -26.26 -30.34
C GLY A 150 -8.75 -25.48 -31.58
N GLU A 151 -7.86 -24.84 -32.33
CA GLU A 151 -8.16 -24.47 -33.72
C GLU A 151 -8.28 -25.74 -34.58
N LYS A 152 -9.21 -25.73 -35.55
CA LYS A 152 -9.15 -26.43 -36.87
C LYS A 152 -9.48 -27.93 -36.97
N LEU A 153 -10.65 -28.23 -37.55
CA LEU A 153 -10.89 -28.81 -38.89
C LEU A 153 -12.10 -29.76 -38.93
N GLY A 154 -12.98 -29.54 -39.91
CA GLY A 154 -14.07 -30.47 -40.21
C GLY A 154 -15.07 -29.94 -41.24
N HIS A 155 -14.59 -29.59 -42.45
CA HIS A 155 -15.43 -29.63 -43.65
C HIS A 155 -15.47 -31.08 -44.16
N GLY A 156 -16.67 -31.57 -44.47
CA GLY A 156 -16.94 -32.87 -45.06
C GLY A 156 -18.43 -33.16 -45.02
#